data_AF-A0A0C9PXL5-F1
#
_entry.id   AF-A0A0C9PXL5-F1
#
_cell.length_a   1.000
_cell.length_b   1.000
_cell.length_c   1.000
_cell.angle_alpha   90.00
_cell.angle_beta   90.00
_cell.angle_gamma   90.00
#
_symmetry.space_group_name_H-M   'P 1'
#
loop_
_entity.id
_entity.type
_entity.pdbx_description
1 polymer ?
#
loop_
_entity_poly.entity_id
_entity_poly.type
_entity_poly.pdbx_seq_one_letter_code
_entity_poly.pdbx_strand_id
1 'polypeptide(L)'
;MSEWPVKRARVDVKEDLPLDLSMRSISTGTESEKSQESPSNCPSTLPNHSENTQNFPPDVPLRLLSLEFSLTKTLQKILFPAPVEYLYSPIEYAFSVHSNYLQKFCKHEKKILFLGMNPGPWGMSQTGVPFGEVNTVVNWLGLSGHIDKPPREQPARRVTGLLCKRSEELLPSGSDGCCRSEYHSC
;
A
#
# COMPACT_ATOMS: atom_id res chain seq x y z
N MET A 1 -12.44 28.18 -31.91
CA MET A 1 -12.36 26.80 -31.39
C MET A 1 -12.41 26.90 -29.88
N SER A 2 -13.51 26.43 -29.28
CA SER A 2 -13.80 26.55 -27.85
C SER A 2 -12.87 25.68 -27.02
N GLU A 3 -12.10 26.30 -26.12
CA GLU A 3 -11.31 25.61 -25.09
C GLU A 3 -12.27 24.89 -24.13
N TRP A 4 -12.33 23.56 -24.22
CA TRP A 4 -13.00 22.75 -23.20
C TRP A 4 -12.09 22.65 -21.97
N PRO A 5 -12.61 22.86 -20.74
CA PRO A 5 -11.81 22.62 -19.54
C PRO A 5 -11.52 21.12 -19.45
N VAL A 6 -10.27 20.72 -19.64
CA VAL A 6 -9.80 19.37 -19.36
C VAL A 6 -10.04 19.11 -17.87
N LYS A 7 -11.11 18.38 -17.54
CA LYS A 7 -11.39 17.91 -16.18
C LYS A 7 -10.31 16.90 -15.80
N ARG A 8 -9.19 17.39 -15.26
CA ARG A 8 -8.10 16.56 -14.76
C ARG A 8 -8.59 15.80 -13.53
N ALA A 9 -8.45 14.47 -13.54
CA ALA A 9 -8.79 13.66 -12.38
C ALA A 9 -7.79 13.96 -11.25
N ARG A 10 -8.27 14.61 -10.18
CA ARG A 10 -7.60 14.62 -8.88
C ARG A 10 -8.28 13.60 -7.98
N VAL A 11 -7.48 12.93 -7.16
CA VAL A 11 -7.99 12.17 -6.02
C VAL A 11 -8.27 13.18 -4.91
N ASP A 12 -9.52 13.62 -4.79
CA ASP A 12 -9.94 14.45 -3.65
C ASP A 12 -10.31 13.52 -2.48
N VAL A 13 -9.42 13.38 -1.48
CA VAL A 13 -9.69 12.63 -0.25
C VAL A 13 -9.32 13.48 0.97
N LYS A 14 -10.18 13.38 2.00
CA LYS A 14 -10.13 14.11 3.28
C LYS A 14 -8.77 13.94 3.97
N GLU A 15 -8.26 15.02 4.55
CA GLU A 15 -6.93 15.13 5.17
C GLU A 15 -6.68 14.19 6.36
N ASP A 16 -7.70 13.58 6.95
CA ASP A 16 -7.58 12.90 8.24
C ASP A 16 -7.68 11.37 8.10
N LEU A 17 -6.58 10.72 7.72
CA LEU A 17 -6.36 9.33 8.12
C LEU A 17 -5.92 9.36 9.59
N PRO A 18 -6.62 8.70 10.54
CA PRO A 18 -6.32 8.81 11.95
C PRO A 18 -5.08 7.98 12.29
N LEU A 19 -3.91 8.57 12.11
CA LEU A 19 -2.65 8.08 12.68
C LEU A 19 -2.28 8.91 13.90
N ASP A 20 -3.15 8.91 14.94
CA ASP A 20 -2.70 9.29 16.27
C ASP A 20 -1.96 8.09 16.89
N LEU A 21 -0.65 8.02 16.60
CA LEU A 21 0.28 7.06 17.19
C LEU A 21 0.94 7.61 18.46
N SER A 22 0.28 8.51 19.20
CA SER A 22 0.83 8.95 20.49
C SER A 22 0.82 7.80 21.50
N MET A 23 2.02 7.38 21.89
CA MET A 23 2.29 6.29 22.81
C MET A 23 1.62 6.51 24.17
N ARG A 24 0.80 5.54 24.62
CA ARG A 24 0.60 5.30 26.05
C ARG A 24 1.70 4.37 26.56
N SER A 25 2.75 4.95 27.11
CA SER A 25 3.77 4.24 27.87
C SER A 25 3.16 3.64 29.13
N ILE A 26 3.19 2.32 29.26
CA ILE A 26 3.05 1.63 30.55
C ILE A 26 4.46 1.56 31.13
N SER A 27 4.68 2.34 32.18
CA SER A 27 5.91 2.36 32.97
C SER A 27 6.02 1.10 33.82
N THR A 28 7.06 0.30 33.60
CA THR A 28 7.60 -0.65 34.59
C THR A 28 9.04 -0.25 34.87
N GLY A 29 9.29 0.31 36.06
CA GLY A 29 10.63 0.50 36.58
C GLY A 29 11.15 -0.79 37.22
N THR A 30 12.47 -1.01 37.11
CA THR A 30 13.37 -1.36 38.23
C THR A 30 14.83 -1.30 37.77
N GLU A 31 15.70 -1.07 38.75
CA GLU A 31 17.08 -0.55 38.70
C GLU A 31 18.16 -1.59 38.31
N SER A 32 19.35 -1.12 37.88
CA SER A 32 20.66 -1.26 38.62
C SER A 32 21.92 -1.36 37.71
N GLU A 33 22.84 -0.39 37.87
CA GLU A 33 24.34 -0.44 38.01
C GLU A 33 25.23 -1.49 37.28
N LYS A 34 26.53 -1.33 36.90
CA LYS A 34 27.59 -0.28 36.84
C LYS A 34 28.92 -0.94 36.31
N SER A 35 29.85 -0.15 35.70
CA SER A 35 31.35 -0.30 35.63
C SER A 35 32.02 -1.09 34.45
N GLN A 36 32.81 -0.40 33.57
CA GLN A 36 34.31 -0.33 33.43
C GLN A 36 34.94 -1.47 32.56
N GLU A 37 35.99 -1.37 31.72
CA GLU A 37 36.87 -0.36 31.07
C GLU A 37 37.74 -1.12 29.99
N SER A 38 38.27 -0.41 28.97
CA SER A 38 38.92 -0.82 27.68
C SER A 38 40.34 -1.49 27.79
N PRO A 39 41.22 -1.66 26.74
CA PRO A 39 41.16 -1.41 25.27
C PRO A 39 41.85 -2.45 24.32
N SER A 40 41.60 -2.39 23.00
CA SER A 40 42.61 -2.71 21.96
C SER A 40 42.23 -2.17 20.58
N ASN A 41 43.17 -1.47 19.94
CA ASN A 41 43.03 -0.65 18.73
C ASN A 41 43.47 -1.43 17.47
N CYS A 42 42.80 -1.24 16.32
CA CYS A 42 43.41 -1.06 14.98
C CYS A 42 42.34 -0.86 13.87
N PRO A 43 42.66 -0.15 12.77
CA PRO A 43 41.69 0.65 12.02
C PRO A 43 41.38 0.10 10.61
N SER A 44 40.16 0.32 10.14
CA SER A 44 39.85 0.35 8.70
C SER A 44 38.76 1.36 8.40
N THR A 45 39.19 2.53 7.92
CA THR A 45 38.34 3.62 7.45
C THR A 45 37.71 3.23 6.11
N LEU A 46 36.39 3.18 6.05
CA LEU A 46 35.62 3.37 4.82
C LEU A 46 34.57 4.47 5.07
N PRO A 47 34.24 5.29 4.06
CA PRO A 47 33.51 6.52 4.27
C PRO A 47 32.07 6.25 4.70
N ASN A 48 31.67 6.82 5.84
CA ASN A 48 30.28 6.92 6.26
C ASN A 48 29.48 7.67 5.20
N HIS A 49 28.77 6.94 4.34
CA HIS A 49 27.56 7.47 3.75
C HIS A 49 26.56 7.62 4.90
N SER A 50 26.24 8.87 5.23
CA SER A 50 25.19 9.22 6.18
C SER A 50 23.89 8.57 5.74
N GLU A 51 23.55 7.43 6.34
CA GLU A 51 22.18 6.92 6.28
C GLU A 51 21.32 7.94 6.99
N ASN A 52 20.51 8.64 6.20
CA ASN A 52 19.43 9.47 6.70
C ASN A 52 18.45 8.54 7.41
N THR A 53 18.66 8.32 8.72
CA THR A 53 17.80 7.51 9.58
C THR A 53 16.49 8.27 9.76
N GLN A 54 15.61 8.16 8.78
CA GLN A 54 14.20 8.49 8.96
C GLN A 54 13.72 7.66 10.16
N ASN A 55 13.22 8.33 11.20
CA ASN A 55 12.72 7.74 12.44
C ASN A 55 11.51 6.83 12.16
N PHE A 56 11.77 5.62 11.68
CA PHE A 56 10.72 4.64 11.45
C PHE A 56 10.34 3.94 12.77
N PRO A 57 9.05 3.63 13.00
CA PRO A 57 8.62 2.85 14.14
C PRO A 57 9.42 1.54 14.25
N PRO A 58 9.71 0.99 15.44
CA PRO A 58 10.42 -0.30 15.53
C PRO A 58 9.59 -1.46 14.97
N ASP A 59 8.25 -1.33 14.97
CA ASP A 59 7.32 -2.37 14.52
C ASP A 59 7.19 -2.42 12.98
N VAL A 60 7.56 -3.54 12.37
CA VAL A 60 7.61 -3.71 10.91
C VAL A 60 6.29 -3.36 10.20
N PRO A 61 5.11 -3.82 10.65
CA PRO A 61 3.82 -3.41 10.09
C PRO A 61 3.60 -1.89 10.10
N LEU A 62 3.93 -1.20 11.20
CA LEU A 62 3.78 0.25 11.30
C LEU A 62 4.75 0.99 10.37
N ARG A 63 5.97 0.46 10.18
CA ARG A 63 6.92 1.01 9.18
C ARG A 63 6.37 0.91 7.77
N LEU A 64 5.83 -0.26 7.39
CA LEU A 64 5.25 -0.47 6.07
C LEU A 64 4.06 0.48 5.83
N LEU A 65 3.14 0.57 6.79
CA LEU A 65 2.01 1.51 6.72
C LEU A 65 2.48 2.97 6.56
N SER A 66 3.53 3.37 7.30
CA SER A 66 4.08 4.73 7.21
C SER A 66 4.71 5.01 5.84
N LEU A 67 5.41 4.02 5.26
CA LEU A 67 5.98 4.11 3.92
C LEU A 67 4.90 4.18 2.84
N GLU A 68 3.89 3.33 2.92
CA GLU A 68 2.77 3.31 1.97
C GLU A 68 1.95 4.61 2.04
N PHE A 69 1.74 5.15 3.24
CA PHE A 69 1.08 6.45 3.41
C PHE A 69 1.89 7.58 2.78
N SER A 70 3.21 7.61 3.03
CA SER A 70 4.12 8.61 2.44
C SER A 70 4.15 8.52 0.91
N LEU A 71 4.17 7.30 0.37
CA LEU A 71 4.08 7.05 -1.06
C LEU A 71 2.75 7.55 -1.62
N THR A 72 1.63 7.22 -0.97
CA THR A 72 0.29 7.64 -1.38
C THR A 72 0.19 9.17 -1.44
N LYS A 73 0.67 9.88 -0.42
CA LYS A 73 0.72 11.36 -0.41
C LYS A 73 1.59 11.94 -1.52
N THR A 74 2.64 11.22 -1.94
CA THR A 74 3.47 11.63 -3.08
C THR A 74 2.73 11.41 -4.40
N LEU A 75 2.08 10.25 -4.57
CA LEU A 75 1.30 9.91 -5.77
C LEU A 75 0.10 10.84 -5.98
N GLN A 76 -0.53 11.30 -4.90
CA GLN A 76 -1.63 12.28 -4.96
C GLN A 76 -1.25 13.61 -5.64
N LYS A 77 0.04 13.94 -5.69
CA LYS A 77 0.54 15.16 -6.35
C LYS A 77 0.66 15.00 -7.87
N ILE A 78 0.56 13.78 -8.38
CA ILE A 78 0.67 13.50 -9.82
C ILE A 78 -0.64 13.85 -10.51
N LEU A 79 -0.56 14.63 -11.59
CA LEU A 79 -1.68 14.92 -12.46
C LEU A 79 -1.67 13.98 -13.64
N PHE A 80 -2.74 13.21 -13.80
CA PHE A 80 -2.89 12.30 -14.92
C PHE A 80 -3.63 12.99 -16.07
N PRO A 81 -3.06 13.03 -17.29
CA PRO A 81 -3.75 13.54 -18.46
C PRO A 81 -4.75 12.50 -19.00
N ALA A 82 -5.60 12.92 -19.94
CA ALA A 82 -6.43 11.99 -20.71
C ALA A 82 -5.56 10.89 -21.37
N PRO A 83 -6.05 9.64 -21.50
CA PRO A 83 -7.44 9.19 -21.24
C PRO A 83 -7.70 8.71 -19.80
N VAL A 84 -6.83 9.03 -18.82
CA VAL A 84 -7.03 8.60 -17.43
C VAL A 84 -8.14 9.42 -16.76
N GLU A 85 -9.27 8.77 -16.47
CA GLU A 85 -10.45 9.42 -15.90
C GLU A 85 -10.73 9.09 -14.43
N TYR A 86 -10.27 7.92 -13.97
CA TYR A 86 -10.55 7.39 -12.65
C TYR A 86 -9.26 6.90 -11.99
N LEU A 87 -9.09 7.23 -10.71
CA LEU A 87 -7.92 6.90 -9.93
C LEU A 87 -8.38 6.24 -8.63
N TYR A 88 -7.82 5.07 -8.36
CA TYR A 88 -8.19 4.23 -7.22
C TYR A 88 -6.95 4.04 -6.37
N SER A 89 -7.07 4.30 -5.07
CA SER A 89 -6.01 4.08 -4.08
C SER A 89 -6.54 3.11 -3.02
N PRO A 90 -6.41 1.78 -3.22
CA PRO A 90 -6.93 0.79 -2.28
C PRO A 90 -6.31 0.89 -0.89
N ILE A 91 -5.07 1.39 -0.80
CA ILE A 91 -4.40 1.65 0.48
C ILE A 91 -5.20 2.66 1.33
N GLU A 92 -5.89 3.62 0.70
CA GLU A 92 -6.71 4.60 1.40
C GLU A 92 -8.09 4.05 1.75
N TYR A 93 -8.87 3.61 0.75
CA TYR A 93 -10.27 3.24 1.00
C TYR A 93 -10.44 1.82 1.58
N ALA A 94 -9.46 0.92 1.42
CA ALA A 94 -9.47 -0.41 2.04
C ALA A 94 -8.49 -0.50 3.22
N PHE A 95 -8.11 0.64 3.81
CA PHE A 95 -7.10 0.75 4.87
C PHE A 95 -7.34 -0.24 6.01
N SER A 96 -8.59 -0.38 6.48
CA SER A 96 -8.93 -1.27 7.60
C SER A 96 -8.51 -2.73 7.34
N VAL A 97 -8.77 -3.25 6.14
CA VAL A 97 -8.39 -4.63 5.79
C VAL A 97 -6.89 -4.72 5.50
N HIS A 98 -6.33 -3.71 4.83
CA HIS A 98 -4.91 -3.66 4.51
C HIS A 98 -4.02 -3.60 5.76
N SER A 99 -4.37 -2.77 6.76
CA SER A 99 -3.67 -2.70 8.03
C SER A 99 -3.74 -4.03 8.79
N ASN A 100 -4.89 -4.70 8.77
CA ASN A 100 -5.06 -6.03 9.37
C ASN A 100 -4.15 -7.07 8.69
N TYR A 101 -4.03 -7.02 7.37
CA TYR A 101 -3.11 -7.87 6.61
C TYR A 101 -1.65 -7.66 7.05
N LEU A 102 -1.17 -6.42 7.07
CA LEU A 102 0.21 -6.12 7.48
C LEU A 102 0.47 -6.51 8.94
N GLN A 103 -0.43 -6.15 9.86
CA GLN A 103 -0.31 -6.50 11.28
C GLN A 103 -0.29 -8.02 11.50
N LYS A 104 -1.06 -8.79 10.72
CA LYS A 104 -1.15 -10.24 10.87
C LYS A 104 0.06 -10.95 10.27
N PHE A 105 0.54 -10.54 9.10
CA PHE A 105 1.49 -11.33 8.30
C PHE A 105 2.91 -10.72 8.21
N CYS A 106 3.08 -9.43 8.50
CA CYS A 106 4.32 -8.69 8.31
C CYS A 106 5.03 -8.31 9.64
N LYS A 107 4.82 -9.08 10.72
CA LYS A 107 5.40 -8.81 12.06
C LYS A 107 6.93 -8.86 12.13
N HIS A 108 7.57 -9.55 11.20
CA HIS A 108 9.01 -9.80 11.20
C HIS A 108 9.57 -9.65 9.78
N GLU A 109 10.88 -9.43 9.69
CA GLU A 109 11.60 -9.37 8.42
C GLU A 109 11.41 -10.65 7.59
N LYS A 110 11.33 -10.47 6.27
CA LYS A 110 11.14 -11.55 5.30
C LYS A 110 12.33 -11.60 4.36
N LYS A 111 12.83 -12.81 4.07
CA LYS A 111 13.93 -13.02 3.12
C LYS A 111 13.50 -12.88 1.67
N ILE A 112 12.21 -13.05 1.39
CA ILE A 112 11.64 -13.10 0.05
C ILE A 112 10.47 -12.12 0.01
N LEU A 113 10.43 -11.29 -1.04
CA LEU A 113 9.35 -10.38 -1.36
C LEU A 113 8.77 -10.75 -2.72
N PHE A 114 7.49 -11.08 -2.76
CA PHE A 114 6.74 -11.20 -4.01
C PHE A 114 6.22 -9.81 -4.38
N LEU A 115 6.50 -9.37 -5.61
CA LEU A 115 6.14 -8.04 -6.10
C LEU A 115 5.26 -8.15 -7.35
N GLY A 116 4.04 -7.62 -7.26
CA GLY A 116 3.16 -7.42 -8.40
C GLY A 116 3.36 -6.03 -9.02
N MET A 117 2.65 -5.77 -10.12
CA MET A 117 2.69 -4.44 -10.77
C MET A 117 1.77 -3.44 -10.05
N ASN A 118 0.47 -3.73 -10.03
CA ASN A 118 -0.56 -2.84 -9.52
C ASN A 118 -1.85 -3.61 -9.17
N PRO A 119 -2.75 -3.02 -8.37
CA PRO A 119 -4.02 -3.65 -8.03
C PRO A 119 -4.83 -4.01 -9.27
N GLY A 120 -5.28 -5.27 -9.35
CA GLY A 120 -6.34 -5.65 -10.29
C GLY A 120 -7.72 -5.23 -9.76
N PRO A 121 -8.74 -5.17 -10.63
CA PRO A 121 -10.03 -4.58 -10.32
C PRO A 121 -10.90 -5.44 -9.38
N TRP A 122 -10.62 -6.75 -9.28
CA TRP A 122 -11.46 -7.71 -8.57
C TRP A 122 -10.77 -8.37 -7.37
N GLY A 123 -9.46 -8.20 -7.20
CA GLY A 123 -8.76 -8.58 -5.97
C GLY A 123 -8.40 -7.37 -5.14
N MET A 124 -7.17 -6.88 -5.25
CA MET A 124 -6.67 -5.82 -4.34
C MET A 124 -7.51 -4.53 -4.36
N SER A 125 -8.11 -4.14 -5.49
CA SER A 125 -9.03 -2.98 -5.52
C SER A 125 -10.35 -3.22 -4.79
N GLN A 126 -10.68 -4.46 -4.47
CA GLN A 126 -11.85 -4.80 -3.67
C GLN A 126 -11.50 -5.09 -2.22
N THR A 127 -10.28 -5.54 -1.93
CA THR A 127 -9.92 -6.10 -0.61
C THR A 127 -8.82 -5.34 0.12
N GLY A 128 -8.03 -4.53 -0.57
CA GLY A 128 -6.82 -3.91 -0.04
C GLY A 128 -5.64 -4.87 0.10
N VAL A 129 -5.78 -6.17 -0.18
CA VAL A 129 -4.71 -7.17 -0.01
C VAL A 129 -4.02 -7.43 -1.36
N PRO A 130 -2.67 -7.44 -1.44
CA PRO A 130 -1.97 -7.79 -2.68
C PRO A 130 -2.39 -9.17 -3.20
N PHE A 131 -2.70 -9.27 -4.50
CA PHE A 131 -3.27 -10.48 -5.11
C PHE A 131 -4.53 -11.01 -4.39
N GLY A 132 -5.25 -10.11 -3.72
CA GLY A 132 -6.27 -10.46 -2.73
C GLY A 132 -7.62 -10.76 -3.34
N GLU A 133 -7.75 -11.91 -3.99
CA GLU A 133 -9.06 -12.48 -4.34
C GLU A 133 -9.93 -12.65 -3.07
N VAL A 134 -11.22 -12.31 -3.17
CA VAL A 134 -12.11 -12.16 -2.00
C VAL A 134 -12.22 -13.42 -1.17
N ASN A 135 -12.48 -14.58 -1.79
CA ASN A 135 -12.61 -15.84 -1.08
C ASN A 135 -11.32 -16.20 -0.33
N THR A 136 -10.16 -15.96 -0.95
CA THR A 136 -8.85 -16.16 -0.34
C THR A 136 -8.64 -15.22 0.85
N VAL A 137 -8.97 -13.94 0.71
CA VAL A 137 -8.83 -12.94 1.78
C VAL A 137 -9.73 -13.28 2.99
N VAL A 138 -10.98 -13.63 2.74
CA VAL A 138 -11.96 -13.87 3.81
C VAL A 138 -11.79 -15.26 4.41
N ASN A 139 -11.79 -16.32 3.60
CA ASN A 139 -11.88 -17.68 4.09
C ASN A 139 -10.52 -18.32 4.37
N TRP A 140 -9.46 -17.93 3.66
CA TRP A 140 -8.13 -18.49 3.87
C TRP A 140 -7.25 -17.62 4.77
N LEU A 141 -7.12 -16.32 4.45
CA LEU A 141 -6.36 -15.38 5.28
C LEU A 141 -7.12 -14.98 6.55
N GLY A 142 -8.44 -15.18 6.61
CA GLY A 142 -9.26 -14.85 7.77
C GLY A 142 -9.24 -13.36 8.08
N LEU A 143 -9.31 -12.51 7.05
CA LEU A 143 -9.34 -11.06 7.18
C LEU A 143 -10.76 -10.53 7.00
N SER A 144 -11.08 -9.50 7.76
CA SER A 144 -12.33 -8.75 7.67
C SER A 144 -12.05 -7.27 7.98
N GLY A 145 -12.98 -6.39 7.61
CA GLY A 145 -12.87 -4.96 7.86
C GLY A 145 -13.82 -4.16 6.97
N HIS A 146 -13.90 -2.86 7.27
CA HIS A 146 -14.64 -1.92 6.44
C HIS A 146 -13.86 -1.59 5.16
N ILE A 147 -14.58 -1.41 4.06
CA ILE A 147 -14.00 -0.95 2.79
C ILE A 147 -14.83 0.22 2.30
N ASP A 148 -14.22 1.40 2.35
CA ASP A 148 -14.75 2.64 1.83
C ASP A 148 -14.72 2.64 0.29
N LYS A 149 -15.25 3.72 -0.29
CA LYS A 149 -15.27 3.93 -1.74
C LYS A 149 -14.22 4.95 -2.16
N PRO A 150 -13.64 4.83 -3.36
CA PRO A 150 -12.86 5.91 -3.94
C PRO A 150 -13.78 7.11 -4.23
N PRO A 151 -13.22 8.35 -4.33
CA PRO A 151 -14.02 9.56 -4.56
C PRO A 151 -14.90 9.52 -5.82
N ARG A 152 -14.42 8.83 -6.86
CA ARG A 152 -15.13 8.62 -8.12
C ARG A 152 -14.98 7.17 -8.55
N GLU A 153 -16.11 6.52 -8.83
CA GLU A 153 -16.13 5.14 -9.31
C GLU A 153 -16.45 5.10 -10.80
N GLN A 154 -15.68 4.31 -11.55
CA GLN A 154 -16.07 3.91 -12.88
C GLN A 154 -17.28 2.95 -12.77
N PRO A 155 -18.37 3.16 -13.53
CA PRO A 155 -19.58 2.33 -13.43
C PRO A 155 -19.34 0.82 -13.60
N ALA A 156 -18.39 0.43 -14.46
CA ALA A 156 -18.04 -0.97 -14.73
C ALA A 156 -16.98 -1.56 -13.78
N ARG A 157 -16.47 -0.78 -12.82
CA ARG A 157 -15.42 -1.15 -11.85
C ARG A 157 -15.73 -0.57 -10.47
N ARG A 158 -16.96 -0.80 -10.00
CA ARG A 158 -17.35 -0.39 -8.65
C ARG A 158 -16.61 -1.20 -7.59
N VAL A 159 -16.31 -0.56 -6.47
CA VAL A 159 -15.81 -1.18 -5.25
C VAL A 159 -17.01 -1.64 -4.44
N THR A 160 -17.19 -2.95 -4.37
CA THR A 160 -18.20 -3.62 -3.52
C THR A 160 -17.57 -4.30 -2.32
N GLY A 161 -16.26 -4.13 -2.13
CA GLY A 161 -15.52 -4.64 -0.98
C GLY A 161 -15.46 -6.17 -0.95
N LEU A 162 -15.45 -6.71 0.28
CA LEU A 162 -15.46 -8.16 0.55
C LEU A 162 -16.77 -8.86 0.11
N LEU A 163 -17.75 -8.13 -0.41
CA LEU A 163 -18.97 -8.67 -1.02
C LEU A 163 -18.85 -8.83 -2.55
N CYS A 164 -17.71 -8.48 -3.15
CA CYS A 164 -17.49 -8.67 -4.59
C CYS A 164 -17.62 -10.15 -4.96
N LYS A 165 -18.51 -10.44 -5.93
CA LYS A 165 -18.77 -11.79 -6.44
C LYS A 165 -17.91 -12.16 -7.64
N ARG A 166 -17.14 -11.21 -8.17
CA ARG A 166 -16.24 -11.45 -9.30
C ARG A 166 -14.91 -11.93 -8.76
N SER A 167 -14.38 -13.00 -9.35
CA SER A 167 -13.05 -13.51 -9.02
C SER A 167 -11.99 -12.81 -9.86
N GLU A 168 -10.80 -12.67 -9.27
CA GLU A 168 -9.60 -12.20 -9.96
C GLU A 168 -8.85 -13.41 -10.50
N GLU A 169 -8.77 -13.53 -11.83
CA GLU A 169 -7.88 -14.47 -12.49
C GLU A 169 -6.54 -13.78 -12.77
N LEU A 170 -5.46 -14.28 -12.17
CA LEU A 170 -4.12 -13.70 -12.30
C LEU A 170 -3.39 -14.10 -13.60
N LEU A 171 -3.99 -14.99 -14.39
CA LEU A 171 -3.52 -15.41 -15.70
C LEU A 171 -4.70 -15.47 -16.67
N PRO A 172 -4.52 -15.09 -17.95
CA PRO A 172 -5.58 -15.26 -18.92
C PRO A 172 -5.83 -16.76 -19.16
N SER A 173 -7.04 -17.22 -18.87
CA SER A 173 -7.56 -18.40 -19.56
C SER A 173 -7.51 -18.09 -21.06
N GLY A 174 -6.77 -18.88 -21.83
CA GLY A 174 -6.76 -18.75 -23.28
C GLY A 174 -8.16 -18.92 -23.85
N SER A 175 -8.84 -17.81 -24.15
CA SER A 175 -9.83 -17.65 -25.22
C SER A 175 -10.38 -16.21 -25.19
N ASP A 176 -10.05 -15.48 -26.25
CA ASP A 176 -10.73 -14.31 -26.82
C ASP A 176 -10.97 -13.07 -25.97
N GLY A 177 -10.11 -12.06 -26.18
CA GLY A 177 -10.31 -10.71 -25.64
C GLY A 177 -9.26 -9.68 -26.05
N CYS A 178 -9.02 -9.53 -27.36
CA CYS A 178 -8.47 -8.36 -28.06
C CYS A 178 -7.67 -7.31 -27.24
N CYS A 179 -6.34 -7.42 -27.28
CA CYS A 179 -5.41 -6.28 -27.29
C CYS A 179 -4.22 -6.66 -28.19
N ARG A 180 -4.46 -6.76 -29.51
CA ARG A 180 -3.39 -6.86 -30.50
C ARG A 180 -3.15 -5.43 -30.99
N SER A 181 -2.20 -4.72 -30.39
CA SER A 181 -1.70 -3.47 -30.96
C SER A 181 -0.89 -3.83 -32.21
N GLU A 182 -1.46 -3.59 -33.38
CA GLU A 182 -0.70 -3.53 -34.62
C GLU A 182 0.20 -2.29 -34.57
N TYR A 183 1.49 -2.50 -34.33
CA TYR A 183 2.50 -1.56 -34.80
C TYR A 183 2.63 -1.77 -36.32
N HIS A 184 1.92 -0.96 -37.10
CA HIS A 184 2.24 -0.76 -38.51
C HIS A 184 3.30 0.34 -38.62
N SER A 185 4.40 0.02 -39.31
CA SER A 185 5.41 0.96 -39.78
C SER A 185 4.80 2.19 -40.43
N CYS A 186 5.33 3.36 -40.09
CA CYS A 186 5.72 4.41 -41.02
C CYS A 186 6.99 5.07 -40.45
#